data_AF-A0A816Q830-F1
#
_entry.id   AF-A0A816Q830-F1
#
_cell.length_a   1.000
_cell.length_b   1.000
_cell.length_c   1.000
_cell.angle_alpha   90.00
_cell.angle_beta   90.00
_cell.angle_gamma   90.00
#
_symmetry.space_group_name_H-M   'P 1'
#
loop_
_entity.id
_entity.type
_entity.pdbx_description
1 polymer ?
#
loop_
_entity_poly.entity_id
_entity_poly.type
_entity_poly.pdbx_seq_one_letter_code
_entity_poly.pdbx_strand_id
1 'polypeptide(L)'
;MKDQTGRTPCRAEFFIASRKKSDGTFVCEEAKSRADELTLLMSENLSVERSNITASLNDEYSKVFGPERSGRVRCLGRGPTPSKLLKMSNTPNLEASNSEVFELKSQVSGLQSQVQNSAGMIQQLVGATTVQVILY
;
A
#
# COMPACT_ATOMS: atom_id res chain seq x y z
N MET A 1 -3.63 11.63 -17.52
CA MET A 1 -4.88 12.37 -17.80
C MET A 1 -4.48 13.83 -18.02
N LYS A 2 -4.84 14.40 -19.18
CA LYS A 2 -4.52 15.78 -19.54
C LYS A 2 -5.81 16.59 -19.60
N ASP A 3 -5.74 17.86 -19.27
CA ASP A 3 -6.86 18.79 -19.45
C ASP A 3 -7.03 19.18 -20.94
N GLN A 4 -8.01 20.04 -21.23
CA GLN A 4 -8.28 20.54 -22.59
C GLN A 4 -7.11 21.34 -23.17
N THR A 5 -6.18 21.82 -22.34
CA THR A 5 -4.97 22.54 -22.75
C THR A 5 -3.77 21.61 -22.96
N GLY A 6 -3.94 20.30 -22.76
CA GLY A 6 -2.88 19.30 -22.88
C GLY A 6 -1.93 19.24 -21.68
N ARG A 7 -2.23 20.00 -20.62
CA ARG A 7 -1.47 20.09 -19.37
C ARG A 7 -1.95 19.02 -18.39
N THR A 8 -1.04 18.54 -17.55
CA THR A 8 -1.43 17.69 -16.41
C THR A 8 -1.99 18.59 -15.31
N PRO A 9 -3.28 18.46 -14.95
CA PRO A 9 -3.87 19.29 -13.89
C PRO A 9 -3.23 18.94 -12.55
N CYS A 10 -3.12 19.94 -11.68
CA CYS A 10 -2.70 19.69 -10.29
C CYS A 10 -3.81 18.94 -9.54
N ARG A 11 -3.48 18.44 -8.34
CA ARG A 11 -4.43 17.68 -7.53
C ARG A 11 -5.70 18.46 -7.17
N ALA A 12 -5.56 19.76 -6.85
CA ALA A 12 -6.68 20.64 -6.56
C ALA A 12 -7.60 20.81 -7.78
N GLU A 13 -7.02 21.09 -8.95
CA GLU A 13 -7.74 21.17 -10.24
C GLU A 13 -8.46 19.86 -10.54
N PHE A 14 -7.79 18.73 -10.34
CA PHE A 14 -8.35 17.40 -10.54
C PHE A 14 -9.55 17.14 -9.63
N PHE A 15 -9.47 17.52 -8.35
CA PHE A 15 -10.60 17.41 -7.42
C PHE A 15 -11.79 18.23 -7.88
N ILE A 16 -11.58 19.51 -8.22
CA ILE A 16 -12.64 20.41 -8.67
C ILE A 16 -13.33 19.85 -9.93
N ALA A 17 -12.54 19.42 -10.92
CA ALA A 17 -13.07 18.83 -12.15
C ALA A 17 -13.87 17.55 -11.89
N SER A 18 -13.37 16.67 -11.02
CA SER A 18 -14.03 15.38 -10.70
C SER A 18 -15.32 15.55 -9.88
N ARG A 19 -15.53 16.70 -9.25
CA ARG A 19 -16.73 17.00 -8.46
C ARG A 19 -17.76 17.86 -9.20
N LYS A 20 -17.49 18.25 -10.44
CA LYS A 20 -18.44 18.93 -11.33
C LYS A 20 -19.13 17.94 -12.26
N LYS A 21 -20.41 18.17 -12.52
CA LYS A 21 -21.19 17.47 -13.55
C LYS A 21 -20.87 18.05 -14.93
N SER A 22 -21.40 17.42 -15.99
CA SER A 22 -21.38 17.96 -17.36
C SER A 22 -21.91 19.40 -17.43
N ASP A 23 -22.89 19.72 -16.59
CA ASP A 23 -23.58 21.01 -16.58
C ASP A 23 -22.82 22.07 -15.76
N GLY A 24 -21.61 21.76 -15.28
CA GLY A 24 -20.78 22.67 -14.48
C GLY A 24 -21.19 22.78 -13.00
N THR A 25 -22.36 22.28 -12.62
CA THR A 25 -22.82 22.23 -11.23
C THR A 25 -22.05 21.19 -10.41
N PHE A 26 -21.91 21.44 -9.10
CA PHE A 26 -21.26 20.48 -8.20
C PHE A 26 -22.18 19.32 -7.83
N VAL A 27 -21.59 18.16 -7.53
CA VAL A 27 -22.33 16.96 -7.13
C VAL A 27 -23.02 17.14 -5.77
N CYS A 28 -22.44 17.89 -4.83
CA CYS A 28 -23.01 18.22 -3.52
C CYS A 28 -22.46 19.55 -2.97
N GLU A 29 -23.11 20.12 -1.95
CA GLU A 29 -22.70 21.40 -1.33
C GLU A 29 -21.35 21.30 -0.64
N GLU A 30 -21.04 20.18 0.01
CA GLU A 30 -19.73 19.96 0.62
C GLU A 30 -18.61 20.02 -0.42
N ALA A 31 -18.81 19.39 -1.59
CA ALA A 31 -17.84 19.43 -2.67
C ALA A 31 -17.64 20.85 -3.22
N LYS A 32 -18.72 21.64 -3.26
CA LYS A 32 -18.67 23.07 -3.63
C LYS A 32 -17.87 23.88 -2.62
N SER A 33 -18.17 23.78 -1.33
CA SER A 33 -17.43 24.47 -0.26
C SER A 33 -15.92 24.19 -0.33
N ARG A 34 -15.55 22.92 -0.49
CA ARG A 34 -14.14 22.52 -0.62
C ARG A 34 -13.50 23.02 -1.90
N ALA A 35 -14.25 23.05 -3.00
CA ALA A 35 -13.77 23.59 -4.26
C ALA A 35 -13.52 25.10 -4.16
N ASP A 36 -14.40 25.83 -3.48
CA ASP A 36 -14.25 27.27 -3.26
C ASP A 36 -12.99 27.57 -2.42
N GLU A 37 -12.77 26.84 -1.33
CA GLU A 37 -11.54 26.92 -0.51
C GLU A 37 -10.28 26.65 -1.36
N LEU A 38 -10.30 25.63 -2.20
CA LEU A 38 -9.18 25.32 -3.09
C LEU A 38 -8.93 26.44 -4.10
N THR A 39 -9.99 26.98 -4.73
CA THR A 39 -9.84 28.06 -5.71
C THR A 39 -9.26 29.33 -5.09
N LEU A 40 -9.64 29.64 -3.85
CA LEU A 40 -9.07 30.76 -3.08
C LEU A 40 -7.56 30.56 -2.90
N LEU A 41 -7.14 29.42 -2.33
CA LEU A 41 -5.73 29.12 -2.10
C LEU A 41 -4.91 29.10 -3.39
N MET A 42 -5.48 28.58 -4.48
CA MET A 42 -4.80 28.56 -5.79
C MET A 42 -4.63 29.97 -6.36
N SER A 43 -5.56 30.89 -6.11
CA SER A 43 -5.46 32.28 -6.55
C SER A 43 -4.39 33.05 -5.78
N GLU A 44 -4.17 32.73 -4.50
CA GLU A 44 -3.13 33.32 -3.66
C GLU A 44 -1.72 32.84 -4.06
N ASN A 45 -1.58 31.60 -4.54
CA ASN A 45 -0.30 30.98 -4.88
C ASN A 45 0.11 31.15 -6.37
N LEU A 46 -0.35 32.23 -7.03
CA LEU A 46 -0.21 32.48 -8.48
C LEU A 46 1.24 32.47 -9.03
N SER A 47 2.25 32.49 -8.15
CA SER A 47 3.68 32.59 -8.50
C SER A 47 4.37 31.27 -8.85
N VAL A 48 3.81 30.11 -8.52
CA VAL A 48 4.50 28.83 -8.78
C VAL A 48 4.05 28.33 -10.14
N GLU A 49 5.02 28.09 -11.04
CA GLU A 49 4.88 27.28 -12.24
C GLU A 49 4.12 25.99 -11.86
N ARG A 50 2.78 26.00 -11.99
CA ARG A 50 1.89 24.88 -11.57
C ARG A 50 2.10 23.62 -12.43
N SER A 51 3.16 23.62 -13.25
CA SER A 51 3.42 22.71 -14.35
C SER A 51 4.23 21.57 -13.76
N ASN A 52 3.69 20.37 -13.84
CA ASN A 52 4.44 19.14 -13.60
C ASN A 52 4.84 18.89 -12.13
N ILE A 53 4.28 19.62 -11.17
CA ILE A 53 4.56 19.41 -9.75
C ILE A 53 3.81 18.16 -9.28
N THR A 54 4.57 17.11 -9.00
CA THR A 54 4.18 15.94 -8.21
C THR A 54 3.44 16.40 -6.96
N ALA A 55 2.33 15.74 -6.60
CA ALA A 55 1.58 16.05 -5.38
C ALA A 55 2.53 16.30 -4.20
N SER A 56 2.47 17.51 -3.64
CA SER A 56 3.37 17.97 -2.59
C SER A 56 2.69 17.86 -1.24
N LEU A 57 3.47 17.61 -0.19
CA LEU A 57 2.95 17.49 1.18
C LEU A 57 2.29 18.79 1.70
N ASN A 58 2.60 19.94 1.08
CA ASN A 58 2.09 21.26 1.46
C ASN A 58 1.37 21.99 0.31
N ASP A 59 0.85 21.24 -0.68
CA ASP A 59 0.03 21.82 -1.75
C ASP A 59 -1.33 22.34 -1.25
N GLU A 60 -2.04 23.10 -2.08
CA GLU A 60 -3.35 23.66 -1.72
C GLU A 60 -4.34 22.57 -1.32
N TYR A 61 -4.23 21.39 -1.93
CA TYR A 61 -5.07 20.25 -1.59
C TYR A 61 -4.83 19.76 -0.16
N SER A 62 -3.57 19.62 0.24
CA SER A 62 -3.19 19.21 1.60
C SER A 62 -3.60 20.22 2.67
N LYS A 63 -3.67 21.52 2.33
CA LYS A 63 -4.17 22.55 3.25
C LYS A 63 -5.67 22.40 3.53
N VAL A 64 -6.45 22.04 2.52
CA VAL A 64 -7.91 21.85 2.66
C VAL A 64 -8.25 20.51 3.28
N PHE A 65 -7.64 19.41 2.82
CA PHE A 65 -7.99 18.04 3.21
C PHE A 65 -7.09 17.42 4.27
N GLY A 66 -5.99 18.10 4.61
CA GLY A 66 -4.91 17.55 5.42
C GLY A 66 -3.89 16.76 4.59
N PRO A 67 -2.77 16.36 5.23
CA PRO A 67 -1.72 15.60 4.58
C PRO A 67 -2.24 14.25 4.09
N GLU A 68 -1.80 13.86 2.89
CA GLU A 68 -2.17 12.58 2.31
C GLU A 68 -1.59 11.41 3.13
N ARG A 69 -2.45 10.45 3.47
CA ARG A 69 -2.06 9.27 4.22
C ARG A 69 -1.62 8.18 3.24
N SER A 70 -0.34 7.82 3.27
CA SER A 70 0.18 6.68 2.51
C SER A 70 -0.60 5.40 2.89
N GLY A 71 -0.94 4.59 1.89
CA GLY A 71 -1.63 3.32 2.09
C GLY A 71 -3.17 3.37 2.12
N ARG A 72 -3.81 4.54 1.98
CA ARG A 72 -5.27 4.63 1.88
C ARG A 72 -5.75 4.96 0.48
N VAL A 73 -5.56 4.06 -0.49
CA VAL A 73 -6.42 4.04 -1.69
C VAL A 73 -7.76 3.44 -1.25
N ARG A 74 -8.63 4.26 -0.67
CA ARG A 74 -10.02 3.86 -0.44
C ARG A 74 -10.67 3.74 -1.82
N CYS A 75 -10.61 2.56 -2.41
CA CYS A 75 -11.49 2.19 -3.51
C CYS A 75 -12.91 2.32 -2.96
N LEU A 76 -13.54 3.50 -3.09
CA LEU A 76 -14.94 3.69 -2.76
C LEU A 76 -15.70 2.58 -3.47
N GLY A 77 -16.29 1.66 -2.68
CA GLY A 77 -16.78 0.37 -3.14
C GLY A 77 -17.73 0.44 -4.32
N ARG A 78 -17.17 0.41 -5.53
CA ARG A 78 -17.81 0.10 -6.81
C ARG A 78 -16.84 -0.66 -7.72
N GLY A 79 -16.08 -1.60 -7.15
CA GLY A 79 -15.60 -2.72 -7.93
C GLY A 79 -16.83 -3.51 -8.43
N PRO A 80 -16.78 -4.13 -9.62
CA PRO A 80 -17.88 -4.94 -10.12
C PRO A 80 -18.37 -5.89 -9.03
N THR A 81 -19.69 -5.91 -8.78
CA THR A 81 -20.29 -6.88 -7.85
C THR A 81 -19.81 -8.26 -8.28
N PRO A 82 -19.13 -9.04 -7.41
CA PRO A 82 -18.53 -10.32 -7.79
C PRO A 82 -19.52 -11.31 -8.40
N SER A 83 -20.83 -11.14 -8.17
CA SER A 83 -21.89 -11.94 -8.77
C SER A 83 -22.01 -11.82 -10.29
N LYS A 84 -21.41 -10.80 -10.92
CA LYS A 84 -21.39 -10.60 -12.38
C LYS A 84 -20.02 -10.87 -13.02
N LEU A 85 -18.99 -11.15 -12.23
CA LEU A 85 -17.70 -11.56 -12.77
C LEU A 85 -17.70 -13.08 -12.88
N LEU A 86 -17.81 -13.57 -14.11
CA LEU A 86 -17.47 -14.95 -14.45
C LEU A 86 -16.10 -15.25 -13.83
N LYS A 87 -16.02 -16.33 -13.04
CA LYS A 87 -14.79 -16.80 -12.36
C LYS A 87 -13.63 -16.89 -13.35
N MET A 88 -12.89 -15.81 -13.52
CA MET A 88 -11.53 -15.84 -14.05
C MET A 88 -10.60 -15.71 -12.85
N SER A 89 -10.58 -16.76 -12.04
CA SER A 89 -9.57 -16.92 -11.00
C SER A 89 -8.27 -17.37 -11.65
N ASN A 90 -7.60 -16.44 -12.32
CA ASN A 90 -6.16 -16.51 -12.48
C ASN A 90 -5.56 -15.39 -11.65
N THR A 91 -5.76 -15.45 -10.33
CA THR A 91 -4.78 -14.85 -9.43
C THR A 91 -3.48 -15.60 -9.70
N PRO A 92 -2.41 -14.97 -10.25
CA PRO A 92 -1.12 -15.59 -10.15
C PRO A 92 -0.87 -15.74 -8.66
N ASN A 93 -0.68 -16.99 -8.22
CA ASN A 93 -0.39 -17.29 -6.85
C ASN A 93 0.80 -16.42 -6.42
N LEU A 94 0.57 -15.39 -5.59
CA LEU A 94 1.62 -14.49 -5.09
C LEU A 94 2.64 -15.24 -4.23
N GLU A 95 2.37 -16.51 -3.89
CA GLU A 95 3.37 -17.40 -3.30
C GLU A 95 4.49 -17.79 -4.28
N ALA A 96 4.29 -17.66 -5.60
CA ALA A 96 5.27 -18.08 -6.60
C ALA A 96 6.46 -17.11 -6.78
N SER A 97 6.40 -15.89 -6.21
CA SER A 97 7.39 -14.83 -6.49
C SER A 97 8.38 -14.51 -5.36
N ASN A 98 8.26 -15.13 -4.19
CA ASN A 98 9.21 -14.88 -3.09
C ASN A 98 10.23 -16.02 -2.97
N SER A 99 11.14 -16.10 -3.95
CA SER A 99 12.29 -17.01 -3.93
C SER A 99 13.09 -16.90 -2.63
N GLU A 100 13.25 -15.67 -2.11
CA GLU A 100 13.91 -15.40 -0.83
C GLU A 100 13.21 -16.09 0.36
N VAL A 101 11.88 -16.10 0.40
CA VAL A 101 11.12 -16.77 1.48
C VAL A 101 11.27 -18.29 1.37
N PHE A 102 11.35 -18.84 0.16
CA PHE A 102 11.57 -20.26 -0.05
C PHE A 102 12.99 -20.68 0.39
N GLU A 103 14.00 -19.91 0.02
CA GLU A 103 15.38 -20.12 0.45
C GLU A 103 15.53 -20.01 1.97
N LEU A 104 14.95 -18.98 2.59
CA LEU A 104 14.96 -18.81 4.04
C LEU A 104 14.27 -19.98 4.76
N LYS A 105 13.13 -20.47 4.26
CA LYS A 105 12.46 -21.66 4.82
C LYS A 105 13.33 -22.91 4.73
N SER A 106 14.04 -23.10 3.61
CA SER A 106 14.98 -24.22 3.43
C SER A 106 16.13 -24.15 4.43
N GLN A 107 16.75 -22.98 4.59
CA GLN A 107 17.83 -22.77 5.56
C GLN A 107 17.38 -23.00 7.00
N VAL A 108 16.20 -22.49 7.39
CA VAL A 108 15.62 -22.70 8.72
C VAL A 108 15.38 -24.19 8.99
N SER A 109 14.87 -24.93 8.01
CA SER A 109 14.69 -26.39 8.14
C SER A 109 16.02 -27.13 8.31
N GLY A 110 17.08 -26.69 7.62
CA GLY A 110 18.42 -27.25 7.77
C GLY A 110 19.00 -27.04 9.17
N LEU A 111 18.91 -25.81 9.68
CA LEU A 111 19.35 -25.47 11.04
C LEU A 111 18.57 -26.23 12.11
N GLN A 112 17.25 -26.39 11.93
CA GLN A 112 16.41 -27.15 12.84
C GLN A 112 16.86 -28.61 12.95
N SER A 113 17.15 -29.26 11.83
CA SER A 113 17.68 -30.64 11.81
C SER A 113 19.03 -30.74 12.52
N GLN A 114 19.91 -29.75 12.33
CA GLN A 114 21.21 -29.73 13.00
C GLN A 114 21.07 -29.60 14.53
N VAL A 115 20.16 -28.74 15.00
CA VAL A 115 19.86 -28.58 16.43
C VAL A 115 19.25 -29.85 17.02
N GLN A 116 18.37 -30.53 16.29
CA GLN A 116 17.80 -31.81 16.74
C GLN A 116 18.86 -32.91 16.83
N ASN A 117 19.77 -32.98 15.86
CA ASN A 117 20.87 -33.92 15.87
C ASN A 117 21.84 -33.67 17.04
N SER A 118 22.19 -32.41 17.31
CA SER A 118 23.06 -32.08 18.46
C SER A 118 22.38 -32.38 19.80
N ALA A 119 21.08 -32.08 19.93
CA ALA A 119 20.30 -32.44 21.10
C ALA A 119 20.27 -33.97 21.32
N GLY A 120 20.09 -34.75 20.25
CA GLY A 120 20.14 -36.21 20.31
C GLY A 120 21.50 -36.75 20.76
N MET A 121 22.60 -36.20 20.24
CA MET A 121 23.96 -36.58 20.65
C MET A 121 24.23 -36.25 22.13
N ILE A 122 23.79 -35.07 22.59
CA ILE A 122 23.89 -34.69 24.01
C ILE A 122 23.10 -35.67 24.88
N GLN A 123 21.89 -36.04 24.49
CA GLN A 123 21.06 -36.99 25.25
C GLN A 123 21.71 -38.38 25.34
N GLN A 124 22.38 -38.85 24.27
CA GLN A 124 23.14 -40.10 24.30
C GLN A 124 24.36 -40.04 25.21
N LEU A 125 25.13 -38.95 25.18
CA LEU A 125 26.30 -38.75 26.04
C LEU A 125 25.92 -38.67 27.53
N VAL A 126 24.84 -37.95 27.84
CA VAL A 126 24.31 -37.84 29.22
C VAL A 126 23.72 -39.18 29.70
N GLY A 127 23.05 -39.93 28.83
CA GLY A 127 22.55 -41.27 29.16
C GLY A 127 23.65 -42.32 29.39
N ALA A 128 24.77 -42.21 28.66
CA ALA A 128 25.90 -43.13 28.79
C ALA A 128 26.76 -42.88 30.05
N THR A 129 26.82 -41.63 30.54
CA THR A 129 27.59 -41.28 31.76
C THR A 129 26.91 -41.77 33.03
N THR A 130 25.58 -41.86 33.08
CA THR A 130 24.84 -42.42 34.23
C THR A 130 25.04 -43.93 34.44
N VAL A 131 25.41 -44.69 33.40
CA VAL A 131 25.65 -46.14 33.52
C VAL A 131 27.07 -46.44 34.05
N GLN A 132 28.04 -45.57 33.80
CA GLN A 132 29.42 -45.74 34.29
C GLN A 132 29.61 -45.32 35.77
N VAL A 133 28.76 -44.43 36.30
CA VAL A 133 28.86 -43.96 37.69
C VAL A 133 28.23 -44.92 38.71
N ILE A 134 27.40 -45.87 38.28
CA ILE A 134 26.75 -46.87 39.15
C ILE A 134 27.60 -48.15 39.32
N LEU A 135 28.70 -48.28 38.56
CA LEU A 135 29.61 -49.43 38.58
C LEU A 135 31.02 -49.03 39.05
N TYR A 136 31.14 -48.31 40.16
CA TYR A 136 32.34 -48.27 41.02
C TYR A 136 31.96 -48.00 42.47
#